data_AF-A0AAV1U7G5-F1
#
_entry.id   AF-A0AAV1U7G5-F1
#
_cell.length_a   1.000
_cell.length_b   1.000
_cell.length_c   1.000
_cell.angle_alpha   90.00
_cell.angle_beta   90.00
_cell.angle_gamma   90.00
#
_symmetry.space_group_name_H-M   'P 1'
#
loop_
_entity.id
_entity.type
_entity.pdbx_description
1 polymer ?
#
loop_
_entity_poly.entity_id
_entity_poly.type
_entity_poly.pdbx_seq_one_letter_code
_entity_poly.pdbx_strand_id
1 'polypeptide(L)'
;MNMLDDEDDQSFHATRDGYSHLSDVEWDAVERMGSAMGIHAVSVMLDALNRDAQHATIAKFIQNELDAEREKVALLHQQGSQQAELLREQGAQQFELLRQQ
;
A
#
# COMPACT_ATOMS: atom_id res chain seq x y z
N MET A 1 -16.02 -24.32 -42.23
CA MET A 1 -16.14 -22.86 -42.07
C MET A 1 -16.25 -22.61 -40.58
N ASN A 2 -15.23 -22.00 -39.98
CA ASN A 2 -15.23 -21.50 -38.60
C ASN A 2 -15.90 -20.13 -38.60
N MET A 3 -16.86 -19.91 -37.72
CA MET A 3 -17.21 -18.59 -37.16
C MET A 3 -17.75 -18.85 -35.76
N LEU A 4 -16.83 -18.97 -34.80
CA LEU A 4 -17.13 -18.57 -33.43
C LEU A 4 -16.93 -17.06 -33.45
N ASP A 5 -18.02 -16.31 -33.45
CA ASP A 5 -17.99 -14.91 -33.01
C ASP A 5 -17.67 -14.97 -31.51
N ASP A 6 -16.38 -14.92 -31.20
CA ASP A 6 -15.91 -14.49 -29.88
C ASP A 6 -16.21 -12.99 -29.82
N GLU A 7 -17.47 -12.67 -29.48
CA GLU A 7 -17.89 -11.32 -29.15
C GLU A 7 -16.95 -10.78 -28.07
N ASP A 8 -16.11 -9.83 -28.47
CA ASP A 8 -15.67 -8.72 -27.66
C ASP A 8 -15.42 -9.06 -26.18
N ASP A 9 -14.32 -9.77 -25.93
CA ASP A 9 -13.52 -9.52 -24.73
C ASP A 9 -12.94 -8.10 -24.88
N GLN A 10 -13.81 -7.09 -24.84
CA GLN A 10 -13.49 -5.74 -24.44
C GLN A 10 -13.11 -5.82 -22.96
N SER A 11 -11.98 -6.46 -22.72
CA SER A 11 -11.29 -6.36 -21.46
C SER A 11 -11.00 -4.89 -21.27
N PHE A 12 -11.86 -4.24 -20.50
CA PHE A 12 -11.74 -2.87 -20.05
C PHE A 12 -10.59 -2.85 -19.03
N HIS A 13 -9.38 -3.13 -19.51
CA HIS A 13 -8.17 -2.77 -18.82
C HIS A 13 -8.17 -1.26 -18.82
N ALA A 14 -8.26 -0.63 -17.64
CA ALA A 14 -7.81 0.76 -17.54
C ALA A 14 -6.38 0.79 -18.11
N THR A 15 -6.23 1.38 -19.28
CA THR A 15 -4.92 1.61 -19.87
C THR A 15 -4.45 2.97 -19.39
N ARG A 16 -3.14 3.07 -19.15
CA ARG A 16 -2.49 4.31 -18.75
C ARG A 16 -2.85 5.48 -19.67
N ASP A 17 -3.10 5.21 -20.95
CA ASP A 17 -3.50 6.21 -21.94
C ASP A 17 -4.81 6.92 -21.60
N GLY A 18 -5.79 6.19 -21.02
CA GLY A 18 -7.07 6.74 -20.55
C GLY A 18 -6.93 7.69 -19.35
N TYR A 19 -5.81 7.60 -18.64
CA TYR A 19 -5.49 8.38 -17.46
C TYR A 19 -4.18 9.16 -17.62
N SER A 20 -3.89 9.64 -18.84
CA SER A 20 -2.66 10.38 -19.16
C SER A 20 -2.44 11.66 -18.34
N HIS A 21 -3.45 12.17 -17.65
CA HIS A 21 -3.33 13.29 -16.70
C HIS A 21 -2.79 12.87 -15.32
N LEU A 22 -2.77 11.58 -15.01
CA LEU A 22 -2.17 11.06 -13.78
C LEU A 22 -0.64 11.03 -13.93
N SER A 23 0.04 11.37 -12.83
CA SER A 23 1.47 11.14 -12.70
C SER A 23 1.80 9.65 -12.57
N ASP A 24 3.08 9.29 -12.75
CA ASP A 24 3.56 7.91 -12.53
C ASP A 24 3.18 7.39 -11.14
N VAL A 25 3.36 8.21 -10.10
CA VAL A 25 3.05 7.83 -8.71
C VAL A 25 1.56 7.56 -8.52
N GLU A 26 0.71 8.37 -9.15
CA GLU A 26 -0.74 8.18 -9.11
C GLU A 26 -1.18 6.96 -9.90
N TRP A 27 -0.56 6.70 -11.05
CA TRP A 27 -0.82 5.50 -11.83
C TRP A 27 -0.43 4.24 -11.07
N ASP A 28 0.76 4.20 -10.46
CA ASP A 28 1.19 3.09 -9.61
C ASP A 28 0.21 2.86 -8.44
N ALA A 29 -0.34 3.95 -7.88
CA ALA A 29 -1.37 3.85 -6.85
C ALA A 29 -2.67 3.25 -7.38
N VAL A 30 -3.10 3.63 -8.59
CA VAL A 30 -4.26 3.01 -9.27
C VAL A 30 -4.04 1.52 -9.51
N GLU A 31 -2.84 1.09 -9.90
CA GLU A 31 -2.51 -0.34 -10.05
C GLU A 31 -2.55 -1.09 -8.73
N ARG A 32 -2.08 -0.48 -7.62
CA ARG A 32 -2.20 -1.06 -6.28
C ARG A 32 -3.64 -1.12 -5.79
N MET A 33 -4.44 -0.06 -6.03
CA MET A 33 -5.88 -0.09 -5.79
C MET A 33 -6.53 -1.23 -6.58
N GLY A 34 -6.19 -1.37 -7.87
CA GLY A 34 -6.69 -2.43 -8.74
C GLY A 34 -6.31 -3.83 -8.26
N SER A 35 -5.13 -4.00 -7.68
CA SER A 35 -4.70 -5.26 -7.07
C SER A 35 -5.48 -5.58 -5.79
N ALA A 36 -5.91 -4.57 -5.03
CA ALA A 36 -6.65 -4.73 -3.78
C ALA A 36 -8.16 -4.97 -3.97
N MET A 37 -8.81 -4.26 -4.91
CA MET A 37 -10.28 -4.28 -5.08
C MET A 37 -10.76 -4.60 -6.50
N GLY A 38 -9.84 -4.88 -7.42
CA GLY A 38 -10.13 -5.18 -8.83
C GLY A 38 -9.98 -3.95 -9.73
N ILE A 39 -9.15 -4.06 -10.76
CA ILE A 39 -8.84 -2.92 -11.66
C ILE A 39 -10.09 -2.38 -12.34
N HIS A 40 -11.03 -3.24 -12.74
CA HIS A 40 -12.28 -2.80 -13.37
C HIS A 40 -13.15 -1.93 -12.44
N ALA A 41 -13.25 -2.30 -11.16
CA ALA A 41 -13.99 -1.51 -10.18
C ALA A 41 -13.34 -0.14 -9.96
N VAL A 42 -12.00 -0.10 -9.95
CA VAL A 42 -11.25 1.16 -9.87
C VAL A 42 -11.47 2.02 -11.11
N SER A 43 -11.42 1.44 -12.31
CA SER A 43 -11.70 2.17 -13.56
C SER A 43 -13.10 2.81 -13.54
N VAL A 44 -14.13 2.01 -13.25
CA VAL A 44 -15.53 2.48 -13.20
C VAL A 44 -15.70 3.59 -12.16
N MET A 45 -15.05 3.46 -10.99
CA MET A 45 -15.08 4.48 -9.96
C MET A 45 -14.40 5.78 -10.42
N LEU A 46 -13.22 5.69 -11.03
CA LEU A 46 -12.48 6.87 -11.49
C LEU A 46 -13.20 7.56 -12.67
N ASP A 47 -13.78 6.79 -13.59
CA ASP A 47 -14.52 7.32 -14.74
C ASP A 47 -15.80 8.07 -14.33
N ALA A 48 -16.37 7.73 -13.16
CA ALA A 48 -17.49 8.46 -12.58
C ALA A 48 -17.09 9.80 -11.92
N LEU A 49 -15.79 10.07 -11.76
CA LEU A 49 -15.25 11.26 -11.12
C LEU A 49 -14.68 12.25 -12.14
N ASN A 50 -14.79 13.54 -11.83
CA ASN A 50 -14.00 14.55 -12.54
C ASN A 50 -12.52 14.44 -12.14
N ARG A 51 -11.63 15.08 -12.93
CA ARG A 51 -10.17 14.98 -12.73
C ARG A 51 -9.72 15.34 -11.32
N ASP A 52 -10.21 16.43 -10.75
CA ASP A 52 -9.82 16.87 -9.40
C ASP A 52 -10.23 15.83 -8.34
N ALA A 53 -11.42 15.24 -8.50
CA ALA A 53 -11.91 14.19 -7.61
C ALA A 53 -11.16 12.86 -7.79
N GLN A 54 -10.68 12.54 -9.01
CA GLN A 54 -9.77 11.41 -9.24
C GLN A 54 -8.46 11.62 -8.48
N HIS A 55 -7.80 12.76 -8.66
CA HIS A 55 -6.56 13.11 -7.94
C HIS A 55 -6.76 13.05 -6.43
N ALA A 56 -7.86 13.63 -5.91
CA ALA A 56 -8.15 13.59 -4.48
C ALA A 56 -8.38 12.16 -3.95
N THR A 57 -9.04 11.31 -4.73
CA THR A 57 -9.29 9.90 -4.37
C THR A 57 -7.99 9.11 -4.31
N ILE A 58 -7.13 9.27 -5.32
CA ILE A 58 -5.82 8.61 -5.40
C ILE A 58 -4.88 9.11 -4.28
N ALA A 59 -4.82 10.43 -4.07
CA ALA A 59 -4.02 11.01 -2.99
C ALA A 59 -4.47 10.50 -1.61
N LYS A 60 -5.78 10.37 -1.38
CA LYS A 60 -6.31 9.80 -0.13
C LYS A 60 -5.91 8.32 0.03
N PHE A 61 -5.93 7.55 -1.04
CA PHE A 61 -5.46 6.16 -1.01
C PHE A 61 -3.97 6.09 -0.63
N ILE A 62 -3.12 6.90 -1.28
CA ILE A 62 -1.67 6.97 -0.98
C ILE A 62 -1.43 7.39 0.48
N GLN A 63 -2.19 8.37 0.98
CA GLN A 63 -2.09 8.82 2.37
C GLN A 63 -2.43 7.70 3.35
N ASN A 64 -3.49 6.92 3.08
CA ASN A 64 -3.86 5.78 3.91
C ASN A 64 -2.78 4.68 3.91
N GLU A 65 -2.19 4.38 2.74
CA GLU A 65 -1.07 3.43 2.66
C GLU A 65 0.12 3.91 3.50
N LEU A 66 0.47 5.20 3.37
CA LEU A 66 1.59 5.79 4.10
C LEU A 66 1.34 5.78 5.62
N ASP A 67 0.13 6.09 6.06
CA ASP A 67 -0.20 6.08 7.49
C ASP A 67 -0.17 4.66 8.07
N ALA A 68 -0.63 3.66 7.32
CA ALA A 68 -0.51 2.26 7.71
C ALA A 68 0.96 1.81 7.84
N GLU A 69 1.82 2.21 6.90
CA GLU A 69 3.25 1.88 6.98
C GLU A 69 3.95 2.63 8.14
N ARG A 70 3.58 3.88 8.41
CA ARG A 70 4.09 4.62 9.57
C ARG A 70 3.70 3.96 10.88
N GLU A 71 2.47 3.49 11.00
CA GLU A 71 2.00 2.76 12.19
C GLU A 71 2.81 1.46 12.38
N LYS A 72 3.02 0.68 11.32
CA LYS A 72 3.87 -0.52 11.37
C LYS A 72 5.30 -0.21 11.82
N VAL A 73 5.90 0.84 11.27
CA VAL A 73 7.25 1.28 11.66
C VAL A 73 7.29 1.68 13.13
N ALA A 74 6.30 2.44 13.61
CA ALA A 74 6.22 2.84 15.01
C ALA A 74 6.13 1.63 15.96
N LEU A 75 5.31 0.63 15.61
CA LEU A 75 5.20 -0.62 16.37
C LEU A 75 6.52 -1.40 16.40
N LEU A 76 7.19 -1.55 15.25
CA LEU A 76 8.48 -2.23 15.18
C LEU A 76 9.55 -1.51 16.01
N HIS A 77 9.56 -0.17 15.97
CA HIS A 77 10.48 0.62 16.79
C HIS A 77 10.24 0.44 18.28
N GLN A 78 8.97 0.41 18.70
CA GLN A 78 8.60 0.17 20.09
C GLN A 78 9.03 -1.23 20.55
N GLN A 79 8.74 -2.26 19.75
CA GLN A 79 9.12 -3.64 20.04
C GLN A 79 10.65 -3.78 20.15
N GLY A 80 11.40 -3.22 19.19
CA GLY A 80 12.85 -3.24 19.21
C GLY A 80 13.43 -2.52 20.43
N SER A 81 12.83 -1.39 20.82
CA SER A 81 13.25 -0.63 22.01
C SER A 81 13.03 -1.43 23.30
N GLN A 82 11.86 -2.04 23.45
CA GLN A 82 11.53 -2.90 24.60
C GLN A 82 12.46 -4.11 24.67
N GLN A 83 12.74 -4.75 23.54
CA GLN A 83 13.66 -5.89 23.48
C GLN A 83 15.08 -5.48 23.87
N ALA A 84 15.56 -4.33 23.40
CA ALA A 84 16.88 -3.82 23.75
C ALA A 84 17.00 -3.48 25.26
N GLU A 85 15.93 -2.96 25.86
CA GLU A 85 15.86 -2.65 27.29
C GLU A 85 15.89 -3.94 28.13
N LEU A 86 15.09 -4.95 27.77
CA LEU A 86 15.10 -6.26 28.44
C LEU A 86 16.48 -6.91 28.41
N LEU A 87 17.16 -6.88 27.27
CA LEU A 87 18.52 -7.41 27.15
C LEU A 87 19.53 -6.65 28.00
N ARG A 88 19.37 -5.32 28.11
CA ARG A 88 20.22 -4.47 28.95
C ARG A 88 20.03 -4.80 30.43
N GLU A 89 18.78 -4.96 30.88
CA GLU A 89 18.46 -5.33 32.26
C GLU A 89 18.99 -6.72 32.62
N GLN A 90 18.81 -7.70 31.73
CA GLN A 90 19.37 -9.05 31.91
C GLN A 90 20.89 -9.02 32.00
N GLY A 91 21.56 -8.26 31.12
CA GLY A 91 23.01 -8.09 31.16
C GLY A 91 23.49 -7.44 32.46
N ALA A 92 22.79 -6.40 32.93
CA ALA A 92 23.10 -5.74 34.20
C ALA A 92 22.95 -6.69 35.40
N GLN A 93 21.87 -7.49 35.44
CA GLN A 93 21.64 -8.48 36.48
C GLN A 93 22.72 -9.57 36.49
N GLN A 94 23.10 -10.09 35.32
CA GLN A 94 24.18 -11.08 35.21
C GLN A 94 25.51 -10.52 35.69
N PHE A 95 25.82 -9.28 35.33
CA PHE A 95 27.04 -8.61 35.77
C PHE A 95 27.08 -8.44 37.29
N GLU A 96 25.97 -8.02 37.90
CA GLU A 96 25.87 -7.84 39.35
C GLU A 96 26.06 -9.18 40.10
N LEU A 97 25.49 -10.28 39.58
CA LEU A 97 25.68 -11.61 40.15
C LEU A 97 27.14 -12.09 40.10
N LEU A 98 27.86 -11.76 39.03
CA LEU A 98 29.29 -12.09 38.90
C LEU A 98 30.15 -11.26 39.85
N ARG A 99 29.76 -10.02 40.16
CA ARG A 99 30.49 -9.12 41.06
C ARG A 99 30.45 -9.56 42.53
N GLN A 100 29.47 -10.38 42.90
CA GLN A 100 29.24 -10.81 44.28
C GLN A 100 29.92 -12.16 44.64
N GLN A 101 30.64 -12.77 43.70
CA GLN A 101 31.44 -13.99 43.89
C GLN A 101 32.92 -13.65 44.09
#